data_AF-Q4RK23-F1
#
_entry.id   AF-Q4RK23-F1
#
_cell.length_a   1.000
_cell.length_b   1.000
_cell.length_c   1.000
_cell.angle_alpha   90.00
_cell.angle_beta   90.00
_cell.angle_gamma   90.00
#
_symmetry.space_group_name_H-M   'P 1'
#
loop_
_entity.id
_entity.type
_entity.pdbx_description
1 polymer ?
#
loop_
_entity_poly.entity_id
_entity_poly.type
_entity_poly.pdbx_seq_one_letter_code
_entity_poly.pdbx_strand_id
1 'polypeptide(L)'
;LPTPKPILPLQTGVKAQEEEQSSGLTIFFSLLVIGICIILVHLLIKFKLHFLPESVAVVSLGILMGGFIKIIEFQELANWKEEEMFRPNMFFLLLLPPIIFESGYSLHKGNFFQNIGSISLFAVIGTAISAFIVGGGIYFLG
;
A
#
# COMPACT_ATOMS: atom_id res chain seq x y z
N LEU A 1 -0.71 -52.52 26.92
CA LEU A 1 -1.48 -51.32 27.31
C LEU A 1 -0.66 -50.56 28.35
N PRO A 2 0.01 -49.44 28.03
CA PRO A 2 0.77 -48.69 29.02
C PRO A 2 -0.19 -47.84 29.85
N THR A 3 -0.14 -47.98 31.18
CA THR A 3 -0.91 -47.15 32.11
C THR A 3 -0.33 -45.73 32.14
N PRO A 4 -1.16 -44.67 32.11
CA PRO A 4 -0.67 -43.29 32.20
C PRO A 4 -0.17 -43.03 33.63
N LYS A 5 1.08 -42.61 33.77
CA LYS A 5 1.66 -42.20 35.06
C LYS A 5 1.03 -40.86 35.50
N PRO A 6 0.72 -40.65 36.79
CA PRO A 6 0.13 -39.41 37.27
C PRO A 6 1.12 -38.25 37.10
N ILE A 7 0.72 -37.23 36.35
CA ILE A 7 1.43 -35.96 36.24
C ILE A 7 1.14 -35.15 37.52
N LEU A 8 2.18 -34.82 38.29
CA LEU A 8 2.07 -33.98 39.50
C LEU A 8 1.51 -32.58 39.16
N PRO A 9 0.71 -31.95 40.04
CA PRO A 9 0.10 -30.63 39.82
C PRO A 9 1.15 -29.51 39.61
N LEU A 10 2.38 -29.71 40.08
CA LEU A 10 3.50 -28.80 39.86
C LEU A 10 3.93 -28.76 38.38
N GLN A 11 3.90 -29.90 37.66
CA GLN A 11 4.23 -29.93 36.23
C GLN A 11 3.13 -29.32 35.36
N THR A 12 1.85 -29.49 35.74
CA THR A 12 0.71 -28.89 35.04
C THR A 12 0.67 -27.38 35.24
N GLY A 13 1.01 -26.90 36.44
CA GLY A 13 1.13 -25.47 36.74
C GLY A 13 2.29 -24.80 36.00
N VAL A 14 3.47 -25.43 35.94
CA VAL A 14 4.61 -24.88 35.18
C VAL A 14 4.31 -24.80 33.69
N LYS A 15 3.67 -25.83 33.09
CA LYS A 15 3.29 -25.80 31.68
C LYS A 15 2.21 -24.77 31.34
N ALA A 16 1.18 -24.64 32.19
CA ALA A 16 0.14 -23.61 32.01
C ALA A 16 0.70 -22.19 32.18
N GLN A 17 1.63 -22.00 33.14
CA GLN A 17 2.28 -20.71 33.38
C GLN A 17 3.27 -20.34 32.27
N GLU A 18 3.91 -21.33 31.63
CA GLU A 18 4.79 -21.16 30.46
C GLU A 18 3.99 -20.84 29.18
N GLU A 19 2.80 -21.43 29.00
CA GLU A 19 1.86 -21.12 27.91
C GLU A 19 1.26 -19.71 28.02
N GLU A 20 0.89 -19.30 29.23
CA GLU A 20 0.34 -17.96 29.50
C GLU A 20 1.41 -16.87 29.31
N GLN A 21 2.66 -17.15 29.71
CA GLN A 21 3.79 -16.26 29.51
C GLN A 21 4.18 -16.12 28.02
N SER A 22 4.10 -17.20 27.23
CA SER A 22 4.38 -17.19 25.79
C SER A 22 3.31 -16.44 24.98
N SER A 23 2.05 -16.56 25.40
CA SER A 23 0.93 -15.80 24.81
C SER A 23 1.06 -14.29 25.06
N GLY A 24 1.47 -13.90 26.28
CA GLY A 24 1.74 -12.50 26.63
C GLY A 24 2.86 -11.88 25.79
N LEU A 25 3.96 -12.62 25.55
CA LEU A 25 5.09 -12.15 24.74
C LEU A 25 4.70 -11.93 23.27
N THR A 26 3.88 -12.83 22.72
CA THR A 26 3.40 -12.77 21.32
C THR A 26 2.50 -11.55 21.09
N ILE A 27 1.59 -11.27 22.03
CA ILE A 27 0.72 -10.09 21.96
C ILE A 27 1.55 -8.80 22.08
N PHE A 28 2.56 -8.78 22.97
CA PHE A 28 3.45 -7.64 23.13
C PHE A 28 4.25 -7.34 21.85
N PHE A 29 4.75 -8.38 21.20
CA PHE A 29 5.47 -8.26 19.92
C PHE A 29 4.54 -7.74 18.81
N SER A 30 3.32 -8.27 18.71
CA SER A 30 2.32 -7.81 17.74
C SER A 30 1.95 -6.33 17.94
N LEU A 31 1.72 -5.91 19.18
CA LEU A 31 1.45 -4.51 19.52
C LEU A 31 2.64 -3.59 19.20
N LEU A 32 3.86 -4.05 19.40
CA LEU A 32 5.07 -3.30 19.08
C LEU A 32 5.23 -3.13 17.56
N VAL A 33 4.97 -4.18 16.78
CA VAL A 33 4.98 -4.11 15.31
C VAL A 33 3.91 -3.15 14.79
N ILE A 34 2.68 -3.25 15.29
CA ILE A 34 1.59 -2.32 14.93
C ILE A 34 1.95 -0.88 15.32
N GLY A 35 2.53 -0.68 16.51
CA GLY A 35 3.02 0.62 16.97
C GLY A 35 4.11 1.20 16.07
N ILE A 36 5.08 0.39 15.64
CA ILE A 36 6.11 0.81 14.68
C ILE A 36 5.49 1.16 13.33
N CYS A 37 4.54 0.37 12.82
CA CYS A 37 3.83 0.66 11.57
C CYS A 37 3.07 1.99 11.65
N ILE A 38 2.35 2.25 12.74
CA ILE A 38 1.63 3.50 12.96
C ILE A 38 2.62 4.67 13.04
N ILE A 39 3.73 4.52 13.76
CA ILE A 39 4.79 5.55 13.85
C ILE A 39 5.44 5.79 12.49
N LEU A 40 5.69 4.74 11.69
CA LEU A 40 6.31 4.84 10.37
C LEU A 40 5.39 5.58 9.39
N VAL A 41 4.10 5.23 9.36
CA VAL A 41 3.09 5.90 8.54
C VAL A 41 2.92 7.36 9.00
N HIS A 42 2.87 7.59 10.31
CA HIS A 42 2.72 8.93 10.84
C HIS A 42 3.96 9.79 10.56
N LEU A 43 5.16 9.24 10.71
CA LEU A 43 6.42 9.88 10.35
C LEU A 43 6.47 10.18 8.85
N LEU A 44 5.99 9.27 7.99
CA LEU A 44 5.95 9.45 6.54
C LEU A 44 5.03 10.61 6.13
N ILE A 45 3.90 10.77 6.82
CA ILE A 45 3.00 11.94 6.64
C ILE A 45 3.66 13.22 7.20
N LYS A 46 4.41 13.11 8.30
CA LYS A 46 5.08 14.25 8.98
C LYS A 46 6.38 14.69 8.32
N PHE A 47 7.05 13.82 7.56
CA PHE A 47 8.42 14.06 7.08
C PHE A 47 8.52 15.14 6.02
N LYS A 48 7.39 15.79 5.66
CA LYS A 48 7.22 17.01 4.85
C LYS A 48 8.53 17.53 4.23
N LEU A 49 9.09 16.74 3.32
CA LEU A 49 10.24 17.17 2.54
C LEU A 49 9.67 18.22 1.61
N HIS A 50 10.01 19.48 1.85
CA HIS A 50 9.55 20.64 1.05
C HIS A 50 10.01 20.59 -0.42
N PHE A 51 10.53 19.43 -0.87
CA PHE A 51 11.04 19.15 -2.19
C PHE A 51 10.24 18.06 -2.93
N LEU A 52 9.36 17.30 -2.25
CA LEU A 52 8.63 16.18 -2.89
C LEU A 52 7.13 16.48 -3.08
N PRO A 53 6.58 16.23 -4.28
CA PRO A 53 5.13 16.29 -4.53
C PRO A 53 4.38 15.26 -3.68
N GLU A 54 3.16 15.60 -3.26
CA GLU A 54 2.29 14.73 -2.47
C GLU A 54 2.08 13.36 -3.13
N SER A 55 1.83 13.33 -4.45
CA SER A 55 1.65 12.08 -5.20
C SER A 55 2.88 11.18 -5.14
N VAL A 56 4.09 11.76 -5.14
CA VAL A 56 5.35 10.99 -5.07
C VAL A 56 5.51 10.34 -3.70
N ALA A 57 5.10 11.03 -2.63
CA ALA A 57 5.12 10.47 -1.28
C ALA A 57 4.14 9.29 -1.12
N VAL A 58 2.94 9.39 -1.70
CA VAL A 58 1.96 8.30 -1.66
C VAL A 58 2.43 7.08 -2.47
N VAL A 59 3.01 7.30 -3.65
CA VAL A 59 3.57 6.21 -4.48
C VAL A 59 4.75 5.54 -3.79
N SER A 60 5.67 6.30 -3.19
CA SER A 60 6.83 5.74 -2.50
C SER A 60 6.44 4.94 -1.25
N LEU A 61 5.41 5.38 -0.51
CA LEU A 61 4.82 4.61 0.58
C LEU A 61 4.30 3.25 0.09
N GLY A 62 3.57 3.23 -1.03
CA GLY A 62 3.06 1.98 -1.62
C GLY A 62 4.18 1.01 -2.02
N ILE A 63 5.27 1.53 -2.61
CA ILE A 63 6.47 0.74 -2.94
C ILE A 63 7.12 0.17 -1.67
N LEU A 64 7.26 0.98 -0.62
CA LEU A 64 7.86 0.55 0.65
C LEU A 64 7.03 -0.55 1.31
N MET A 65 5.70 -0.37 1.37
CA MET A 65 4.77 -1.35 1.94
C MET A 65 4.77 -2.66 1.13
N GLY A 66 4.70 -2.59 -0.20
CA GLY A 66 4.79 -3.77 -1.06
C GLY A 66 6.15 -4.49 -0.98
N GLY A 67 7.24 -3.74 -0.79
CA GLY A 67 8.57 -4.28 -0.51
C GLY A 67 8.63 -5.01 0.83
N PHE A 68 8.04 -4.44 1.88
CA PHE A 68 7.98 -5.04 3.21
C PHE A 68 7.19 -6.36 3.22
N ILE A 69 6.05 -6.39 2.52
CA ILE A 69 5.24 -7.61 2.34
C ILE A 69 6.05 -8.70 1.64
N LYS A 70 6.78 -8.37 0.55
CA LYS A 70 7.67 -9.32 -0.13
C LYS A 70 8.79 -9.87 0.75
N ILE A 71 9.35 -9.04 1.63
CA ILE A 71 10.42 -9.46 2.56
C ILE A 71 9.86 -10.44 3.61
N ILE A 72 8.63 -10.23 4.09
CA ILE A 72 7.96 -11.13 5.02
C ILE A 72 7.56 -12.46 4.33
N GLU A 73 7.08 -12.40 3.08
CA GLU A 73 6.76 -13.59 2.28
C GLU A 73 8.01 -14.48 2.06
N PHE A 74 9.19 -13.86 1.91
CA PHE A 74 10.48 -14.56 1.81
C PHE A 74 10.87 -15.34 3.08
N GLN A 75 10.22 -15.10 4.22
CA GLN A 75 10.44 -15.82 5.49
C GLN A 75 9.46 -16.99 5.72
N GLU A 76 8.77 -17.48 4.67
CA GLU A 76 7.90 -18.69 4.68
C GLU A 76 6.72 -18.69 5.68
N LEU A 77 6.35 -17.54 6.26
CA LEU A 77 5.30 -17.46 7.30
C LEU A 77 3.93 -16.94 6.81
N ALA A 78 3.74 -16.65 5.52
CA ALA A 78 2.54 -15.96 5.07
C ALA A 78 2.18 -16.31 3.61
N ASN A 79 1.21 -17.23 3.44
CA ASN A 79 0.65 -17.60 2.14
C ASN A 79 -0.61 -16.77 1.84
N TRP A 80 -0.52 -15.44 1.93
CA TRP A 80 -1.64 -14.49 1.71
C TRP A 80 -1.55 -13.83 0.32
N LYS A 81 -1.16 -14.61 -0.68
CA LYS A 81 -0.79 -14.11 -2.02
C LYS A 81 -1.99 -13.72 -2.90
N GLU A 82 -3.19 -14.20 -2.59
CA GLU A 82 -4.32 -14.12 -3.54
C GLU A 82 -5.19 -12.86 -3.42
N GLU A 83 -5.17 -12.14 -2.29
CA GLU A 83 -6.10 -11.02 -2.04
C GLU A 83 -5.49 -9.62 -2.11
N GLU A 84 -4.17 -9.46 -2.16
CA GLU A 84 -3.56 -8.10 -2.10
C GLU A 84 -3.43 -7.39 -3.46
N MET A 85 -3.71 -8.08 -4.57
CA MET A 85 -3.66 -7.46 -5.88
C MET A 85 -4.99 -6.81 -6.24
N PHE A 86 -5.06 -5.49 -6.03
CA PHE A 86 -6.14 -4.64 -6.53
C PHE A 86 -6.36 -4.89 -8.01
N ARG A 87 -7.51 -5.50 -8.37
CA ARG A 87 -7.79 -5.86 -9.76
C ARG A 87 -7.92 -4.57 -10.58
N PRO A 88 -7.20 -4.42 -11.71
CA PRO A 88 -7.29 -3.21 -12.54
C PRO A 88 -8.72 -2.86 -12.94
N ASN A 89 -9.56 -3.87 -13.15
CA ASN A 89 -10.97 -3.69 -13.47
C ASN A 89 -11.75 -2.96 -12.35
N MET A 90 -11.52 -3.32 -11.08
CA MET A 90 -12.13 -2.62 -9.94
C MET A 90 -11.63 -1.18 -9.81
N PHE A 91 -10.35 -0.91 -10.12
CA PHE A 91 -9.81 0.45 -10.18
C PHE A 91 -10.54 1.30 -11.22
N PHE A 92 -10.67 0.80 -12.45
CA PHE A 92 -11.29 1.54 -13.53
C PHE A 92 -12.80 1.73 -13.35
N LEU A 93 -13.49 0.75 -12.77
CA LEU A 93 -14.95 0.83 -12.56
C LEU A 93 -15.35 1.62 -11.32
N LEU A 94 -14.56 1.58 -10.24
CA LEU A 94 -14.94 2.17 -8.95
C LEU A 94 -14.14 3.42 -8.57
N LEU A 95 -12.83 3.47 -8.84
CA LEU A 95 -11.98 4.59 -8.39
C LEU A 95 -11.86 5.67 -9.46
N LEU A 96 -11.70 5.28 -10.73
CA LEU A 96 -11.52 6.25 -11.80
C LEU A 96 -12.73 7.20 -11.98
N PRO A 97 -14.00 6.78 -11.87
CA PRO A 97 -15.12 7.70 -12.01
C PRO A 97 -15.19 8.77 -10.92
N PRO A 98 -15.09 8.46 -9.61
CA PRO A 98 -15.01 9.48 -8.56
C PRO A 98 -13.81 10.41 -8.70
N ILE A 99 -12.63 9.91 -9.09
CA ILE A 99 -11.42 10.73 -9.28
C ILE A 99 -11.63 11.76 -10.39
N ILE A 100 -12.10 11.32 -11.57
CA ILE A 100 -12.36 12.22 -12.70
C ILE A 100 -13.48 13.20 -12.36
N PHE A 101 -14.51 12.76 -11.62
CA PHE A 101 -15.61 13.63 -11.20
C PHE A 101 -15.15 14.73 -10.24
N GLU A 102 -14.35 14.40 -9.23
CA GLU A 102 -13.79 15.37 -8.28
C GLU A 102 -12.92 16.41 -9.01
N SER A 103 -12.03 15.94 -9.88
CA SER A 103 -11.15 16.82 -10.66
C SER A 103 -11.93 17.70 -11.64
N GLY A 104 -13.00 17.17 -12.24
CA GLY A 104 -13.91 17.93 -13.10
C GLY A 104 -14.78 18.92 -12.33
N TYR A 105 -15.17 18.60 -11.10
CA TYR A 105 -16.00 19.45 -10.23
C TYR A 105 -15.19 20.64 -9.67
N SER A 106 -13.92 20.42 -9.32
CA SER A 106 -12.98 21.44 -8.85
C SER A 106 -12.58 22.46 -9.94
N LEU A 107 -12.87 22.13 -11.21
CA LEU A 107 -12.50 22.95 -12.36
C LEU A 107 -13.32 24.25 -12.45
N HIS A 108 -12.62 25.37 -12.61
CA HIS A 108 -13.25 26.67 -12.84
C HIS A 108 -13.85 26.77 -14.25
N LYS A 109 -15.17 26.55 -14.36
CA LYS A 109 -15.91 26.57 -15.63
C LYS A 109 -15.64 27.84 -16.46
N GLY A 110 -15.61 29.03 -15.83
CA GLY A 110 -15.37 30.30 -16.54
C GLY A 110 -14.05 30.31 -17.32
N ASN A 111 -12.92 30.06 -16.62
CA ASN A 111 -11.60 30.04 -17.25
C ASN A 111 -11.42 28.88 -18.23
N PHE A 112 -12.03 27.73 -17.94
CA PHE A 112 -12.00 26.56 -18.80
C PHE A 112 -12.66 26.83 -20.15
N PHE A 113 -13.89 27.37 -20.16
CA PHE A 113 -14.59 27.67 -21.41
C PHE A 113 -13.97 28.83 -22.19
N GLN A 114 -13.38 29.82 -21.50
CA GLN A 114 -12.64 30.90 -22.16
C GLN A 114 -11.38 30.40 -22.89
N ASN A 115 -10.76 29.31 -22.41
CA ASN A 115 -9.52 28.77 -22.96
C ASN A 115 -9.68 27.39 -23.60
N ILE A 116 -10.91 26.99 -23.96
CA ILE A 116 -11.24 25.64 -24.41
C ILE A 116 -10.41 25.19 -25.62
N GLY A 117 -10.07 26.12 -26.52
CA GLY A 117 -9.23 25.83 -27.69
C GLY A 117 -7.82 25.38 -27.32
N SER A 118 -7.15 26.11 -26.42
CA SER A 118 -5.81 25.75 -25.92
C SER A 118 -5.84 24.42 -25.17
N ILE A 119 -6.83 24.26 -24.29
CA ILE A 119 -6.99 23.02 -23.50
C ILE A 119 -7.21 21.81 -24.40
N SER A 120 -8.08 21.92 -25.41
CA SER A 120 -8.33 20.84 -26.38
C SER A 120 -7.09 20.53 -27.23
N LEU A 121 -6.34 21.56 -27.63
CA LEU A 121 -5.09 21.40 -28.39
C LEU A 121 -4.03 20.63 -27.57
N PHE A 122 -3.82 21.02 -26.30
CA PHE A 122 -2.90 20.32 -25.40
C PHE A 122 -3.38 18.91 -25.09
N ALA A 123 -4.68 18.73 -24.82
CA ALA A 123 -5.24 17.44 -24.45
C ALA A 123 -5.21 16.42 -25.60
N VAL A 124 -5.52 16.83 -26.84
CA VAL A 124 -5.58 15.91 -27.98
C VAL A 124 -4.25 15.86 -28.71
N ILE A 125 -3.83 16.97 -29.30
CA ILE A 125 -2.62 17.01 -30.14
C ILE A 125 -1.37 16.86 -29.27
N GLY A 126 -1.30 17.56 -28.14
CA GLY A 126 -0.17 17.46 -27.21
C GLY A 126 0.03 16.04 -26.69
N THR A 127 -1.05 15.37 -26.27
CA THR A 127 -0.99 13.96 -25.83
C THR A 127 -0.62 13.02 -26.96
N ALA A 128 -1.14 13.20 -28.18
CA ALA A 128 -0.80 12.36 -29.32
C ALA A 128 0.70 12.45 -29.66
N ILE A 129 1.25 13.66 -29.74
CA ILE A 129 2.69 13.87 -29.99
C ILE A 129 3.51 13.25 -28.85
N SER A 130 3.13 13.46 -27.59
CA SER A 130 3.82 12.88 -26.44
C SER A 130 3.82 11.35 -26.49
N ALA A 131 2.69 10.74 -26.86
CA ALA A 131 2.58 9.29 -27.01
C ALA A 131 3.49 8.74 -28.13
N PHE A 132 3.58 9.44 -29.27
CA PHE A 132 4.49 9.03 -30.34
C PHE A 132 5.97 9.18 -29.95
N ILE A 133 6.35 10.27 -29.27
CA ILE A 133 7.73 10.50 -28.84
C ILE A 133 8.14 9.47 -27.78
N VAL A 134 7.33 9.29 -26.74
CA VAL A 134 7.64 8.34 -25.66
C VAL A 134 7.57 6.91 -26.18
N GLY A 135 6.52 6.56 -26.92
CA GLY A 135 6.36 5.22 -27.50
C GLY A 135 7.45 4.89 -28.50
N GLY A 136 7.77 5.81 -29.42
CA GLY A 136 8.88 5.66 -30.38
C GLY A 136 10.24 5.62 -29.69
N GLY A 137 10.44 6.43 -28.66
CA GLY A 137 11.65 6.41 -27.84
C GLY A 137 11.85 5.07 -27.15
N ILE A 138 10.81 4.52 -26.51
CA ILE A 138 10.85 3.18 -25.92
C ILE A 138 11.11 2.11 -26.98
N TYR A 139 10.46 2.20 -28.15
CA TYR A 139 10.66 1.22 -29.23
C TYR A 139 12.08 1.24 -29.82
N PHE A 140 12.74 2.40 -29.83
CA PHE A 140 14.09 2.52 -30.39
C PHE A 140 15.20 2.24 -29.36
N LEU A 141 14.98 2.53 -28.08
CA LEU A 141 15.93 2.26 -27.00
C LEU A 141 15.76 0.87 -26.34
N GLY A 142 14.55 0.34 -26.34
CA GLY A 142 14.19 -0.97 -25.77
C GLY A 142 14.32 -2.09 -26.78
#